data_AF-A0A7V9RTS0-F1
#
_entry.id   AF-A0A7V9RTS0-F1
#
_cell.length_a   1.000
_cell.length_b   1.000
_cell.length_c   1.000
_cell.angle_alpha   90.00
_cell.angle_beta   90.00
_cell.angle_gamma   90.00
#
_symmetry.space_group_name_H-M   'P 1'
#
loop_
_entity.id
_entity.type
_entity.pdbx_description
1 polymer ?
#
loop_
_entity_poly.entity_id
_entity_poly.type
_entity_poly.pdbx_seq_one_letter_code
_entity_poly.pdbx_strand_id
1 'polypeptide(L)'
;NNIEFTEGLGLVDSVIFDQHFIVRSRYNRLISSLAKFPNYICLGIDESTAIIVHQKKVTVTGEGQVVKLCCPKNLKTKKSIRLIKFQNARLSIYTTGDSFMIK
;
A
#
# COMPACT_ATOMS: atom_id res chain seq x y z
N ASN A 1 16.25 -0.61 11.11
CA ASN A 1 14.94 0.07 11.10
C ASN A 1 14.79 0.68 9.72
N ASN A 2 14.03 0.07 8.81
CA ASN A 2 13.98 0.54 7.41
C ASN A 2 12.64 1.21 7.06
N ILE A 3 11.78 1.41 8.05
CA ILE A 3 10.47 2.03 7.88
C ILE A 3 10.18 2.86 9.13
N GLU A 4 9.93 4.13 8.90
CA GLU A 4 9.43 5.09 9.87
C GLU A 4 8.05 5.52 9.38
N PHE A 5 7.11 5.65 10.32
CA PHE A 5 5.76 6.09 10.03
C PHE A 5 5.55 7.43 10.68
N THR A 6 5.09 8.40 9.90
CA THR A 6 4.69 9.72 10.37
C THR A 6 3.26 9.98 9.92
N GLU A 7 2.59 10.89 10.63
CA GLU A 7 1.31 11.42 10.19
C GLU A 7 1.51 12.27 8.91
N GLY A 8 0.60 12.12 7.96
CA GLY A 8 0.58 12.88 6.72
C GLY A 8 -0.40 14.06 6.78
N LEU A 9 -0.69 14.67 5.63
CA LEU A 9 -1.60 15.83 5.53
C LEU A 9 -3.10 15.52 5.73
N GLY A 10 -3.49 14.25 5.89
CA GLY A 10 -4.89 13.87 6.06
C GLY A 10 -5.78 14.07 4.83
N LEU A 11 -5.21 14.15 3.62
CA LEU A 11 -5.98 14.32 2.38
C LEU A 11 -6.79 13.08 1.98
N VAL A 12 -6.32 11.89 2.38
CA VAL A 12 -6.98 10.61 2.18
C VAL A 12 -6.80 9.78 3.45
N ASP A 13 -7.91 9.44 4.09
CA ASP A 13 -7.90 8.66 5.31
C ASP A 13 -7.64 7.17 5.03
N SER A 14 -7.00 6.50 5.98
CA SER A 14 -6.85 5.04 5.97
C SER A 14 -6.10 4.44 4.77
N VAL A 15 -5.22 5.23 4.13
CA VAL A 15 -4.33 4.79 3.04
C VAL A 15 -2.88 5.11 3.37
N ILE A 16 -1.97 4.18 3.11
CA ILE A 16 -0.51 4.39 3.19
C ILE A 16 0.04 4.39 1.77
N PHE A 17 0.75 5.45 1.38
CA PHE A 17 1.39 5.59 0.07
C PHE A 17 2.91 5.36 0.19
N ASP A 18 3.49 4.61 -0.76
CA ASP A 18 4.95 4.46 -0.92
C ASP A 18 5.33 4.68 -2.39
N GLN A 19 6.26 5.60 -2.66
CA GLN A 19 6.71 5.95 -4.01
C GLN A 19 8.03 5.25 -4.37
N HIS A 20 8.37 5.17 -5.66
CA HIS A 20 9.57 4.48 -6.20
C HIS A 20 9.58 2.99 -5.83
N PHE A 21 8.43 2.33 -6.04
CA PHE A 21 8.12 1.06 -5.42
C PHE A 21 8.88 -0.13 -6.03
N ILE A 22 8.84 -0.33 -7.35
CA ILE A 22 9.45 -1.49 -8.01
C ILE A 22 10.97 -1.36 -8.14
N VAL A 23 11.49 -0.20 -8.55
CA VAL A 23 12.92 0.01 -8.81
C VAL A 23 13.79 -0.30 -7.58
N ARG A 24 13.21 -0.24 -6.37
CA ARG A 24 13.90 -0.49 -5.09
C ARG A 24 13.43 -1.74 -4.35
N SER A 25 12.65 -2.63 -4.97
CA SER A 25 12.14 -3.86 -4.35
C SER A 25 11.41 -3.62 -3.01
N ARG A 26 10.58 -2.57 -2.92
CA ARG A 26 9.97 -2.10 -1.66
C ARG A 26 8.76 -2.91 -1.20
N TYR A 27 8.49 -4.08 -1.77
CA TYR A 27 7.45 -5.01 -1.34
C TYR A 27 7.52 -5.34 0.16
N ASN A 28 8.73 -5.50 0.70
CA ASN A 28 8.94 -5.75 2.13
C ASN A 28 8.43 -4.59 3.00
N ARG A 29 8.52 -3.34 2.50
CA ARG A 29 8.00 -2.17 3.18
C ARG A 29 6.49 -2.16 3.17
N LEU A 30 5.87 -2.42 2.02
CA LEU A 30 4.41 -2.50 1.89
C LEU A 30 3.80 -3.60 2.79
N ILE A 31 4.42 -4.78 2.82
CA ILE A 31 4.02 -5.90 3.68
C ILE A 31 4.14 -5.52 5.16
N SER A 32 5.24 -4.87 5.55
CA SER A 32 5.46 -4.42 6.92
C SER A 32 4.48 -3.31 7.33
N SER A 33 4.16 -2.39 6.42
CA SER A 33 3.12 -1.37 6.60
C SER A 33 1.77 -2.00 6.84
N LEU A 34 1.37 -2.99 6.03
CA LEU A 34 0.10 -3.67 6.23
C LEU A 34 0.05 -4.44 7.55
N ALA A 35 1.16 -5.07 7.96
CA ALA A 35 1.24 -5.77 9.24
C ALA A 35 1.18 -4.82 10.44
N LYS A 36 1.66 -3.59 10.29
CA LYS A 36 1.60 -2.54 11.32
C LYS A 36 0.21 -1.89 11.36
N PHE A 37 -0.42 -1.68 10.21
CA PHE A 37 -1.70 -1.00 10.02
C PHE A 37 -2.68 -1.86 9.19
N PRO A 38 -3.21 -2.97 9.75
CA PRO A 38 -4.02 -3.95 9.00
C PRO A 38 -5.33 -3.40 8.43
N ASN A 39 -5.83 -2.30 8.99
CA ASN A 39 -7.06 -1.67 8.55
C ASN A 39 -6.87 -0.68 7.39
N TYR A 40 -5.62 -0.39 7.02
CA TYR A 40 -5.26 0.55 5.96
C TYR A 40 -5.09 -0.17 4.62
N ILE A 41 -5.31 0.58 3.53
CA ILE A 41 -4.91 0.15 2.19
C ILE A 41 -3.47 0.63 1.97
N CYS A 42 -2.56 -0.27 1.63
CA CYS A 42 -1.20 0.10 1.29
C CYS A 42 -1.06 0.17 -0.24
N LEU A 43 -0.63 1.32 -0.78
CA LEU A 43 -0.43 1.57 -2.20
C LEU A 43 1.05 1.84 -2.49
N GLY A 44 1.67 0.98 -3.28
CA GLY A 44 2.96 1.22 -3.91
C GLY A 44 2.76 1.84 -5.28
N ILE A 45 3.34 3.02 -5.54
CA ILE A 45 3.20 3.75 -6.80
C ILE A 45 4.58 3.82 -7.46
N ASP A 46 4.66 3.38 -8.71
CA ASP A 46 5.92 3.39 -9.47
C ASP A 46 6.31 4.77 -10.00
N GLU A 47 7.51 4.84 -10.56
CA GLU A 47 7.99 6.01 -11.30
C GLU A 47 7.12 6.28 -12.52
N SER A 48 7.06 7.54 -12.94
CA SER A 48 6.21 8.01 -14.06
C SER A 48 4.75 7.57 -13.93
N THR A 49 4.27 7.32 -12.70
CA THR A 49 2.92 6.83 -12.40
C THR A 49 2.28 7.69 -11.33
N ALA A 50 0.99 7.94 -11.48
CA ALA A 50 0.20 8.71 -10.53
C ALA A 50 -1.16 8.06 -10.29
N ILE A 51 -1.78 8.47 -9.18
CA ILE A 51 -3.17 8.18 -8.90
C ILE A 51 -3.95 9.50 -8.83
N ILE A 52 -5.17 9.47 -9.34
CA ILE A 52 -6.13 10.56 -9.20
C ILE A 52 -7.18 10.07 -8.23
N VAL A 53 -7.35 10.78 -7.13
CA VAL A 53 -8.38 10.50 -6.13
C VAL A 53 -9.50 11.51 -6.32
N HIS A 54 -10.69 11.02 -6.67
CA HIS A 54 -11.90 11.82 -6.73
C HIS A 54 -12.95 11.17 -5.84
N GLN A 55 -13.32 11.85 -4.75
CA GLN A 55 -14.08 11.27 -3.65
C GLN A 55 -13.39 10.01 -3.11
N LYS A 56 -14.00 8.83 -3.30
CA LYS A 56 -13.45 7.53 -2.89
C LYS A 56 -12.97 6.67 -4.05
N LYS A 57 -13.01 7.20 -5.28
CA LYS A 57 -12.54 6.50 -6.47
C LYS A 57 -11.10 6.90 -6.76
N VAL A 58 -10.25 5.89 -6.90
CA VAL A 58 -8.87 6.03 -7.34
C VAL A 58 -8.79 5.58 -8.78
N THR A 59 -8.20 6.40 -9.64
CA THR A 59 -7.89 6.08 -11.04
C THR A 59 -6.39 6.17 -11.27
N VAL A 60 -5.83 5.19 -11.96
CA VAL A 60 -4.39 5.12 -12.25
C VAL A 60 -4.08 5.78 -13.59
N THR A 61 -2.97 6.52 -13.65
CA THR A 61 -2.46 7.15 -14.88
C THR A 61 -0.93 7.14 -14.89
N GLY A 62 -0.32 7.29 -16.07
CA GLY A 62 1.12 7.25 -16.28
C GLY A 62 1.61 6.00 -17.02
N GLU A 63 2.87 5.63 -16.81
CA GLU A 63 3.55 4.59 -17.59
C GLU A 63 3.81 3.29 -16.83
N GLY A 64 3.80 3.32 -15.49
CA GLY A 64 4.05 2.17 -14.64
C GLY A 64 2.78 1.59 -14.01
N GLN A 65 2.94 0.96 -12.85
CA GLN A 65 1.86 0.29 -12.14
C GLN A 65 1.67 0.77 -10.70
N VAL A 66 0.46 0.53 -10.17
CA VAL A 66 0.10 0.75 -8.78
C VAL A 66 -0.20 -0.58 -8.12
N VAL A 67 0.55 -0.90 -7.07
CA VAL A 67 0.39 -2.13 -6.28
C VAL A 67 -0.44 -1.84 -5.05
N LYS A 68 -1.61 -2.46 -4.95
CA LYS A 68 -2.50 -2.39 -3.80
C LYS A 68 -2.39 -3.66 -2.95
N LEU A 69 -2.13 -3.49 -1.66
CA LEU A 69 -2.12 -4.57 -0.68
C LEU A 69 -3.02 -4.22 0.51
N CYS A 70 -4.01 -5.06 0.81
CA CYS A 70 -4.96 -4.81 1.90
C CYS A 70 -5.60 -6.07 2.49
N CYS A 71 -6.40 -5.89 3.54
CA CYS A 71 -7.30 -6.90 4.11
C CYS A 71 -6.61 -8.23 4.51
N PRO A 72 -5.51 -8.21 5.28
CA PRO A 72 -4.88 -9.43 5.74
C PRO A 72 -5.84 -10.19 6.68
N LYS A 73 -5.75 -11.51 6.67
CA LYS A 73 -6.44 -12.41 7.61
C LYS A 73 -5.42 -13.05 8.54
N ASN A 74 -5.87 -13.41 9.75
CA ASN A 74 -5.06 -14.11 10.75
C ASN A 74 -3.70 -13.41 11.04
N LEU A 75 -3.70 -12.07 11.09
CA LEU A 75 -2.50 -11.30 11.37
C LEU A 75 -2.00 -11.60 12.80
N LYS A 76 -0.73 -12.00 12.89
CA LYS A 76 0.03 -12.20 14.12
C LYS A 76 1.40 -11.56 13.95
N THR A 77 1.80 -10.74 14.91
CA THR A 77 3.13 -10.13 14.94
C THR A 77 3.85 -10.54 16.22
N LYS A 78 5.09 -11.02 16.11
CA LYS A 78 5.95 -11.30 17.27
C LYS A 78 7.04 -10.23 17.33
N LYS A 79 6.82 -9.20 18.16
CA LYS A 79 7.72 -8.04 18.28
C LYS A 79 9.14 -8.43 18.74
N SER A 80 9.27 -9.43 19.61
CA SER A 80 10.57 -9.90 20.16
C SER A 80 11.53 -10.44 19.09
N ILE A 81 10.99 -11.13 18.08
CA ILE A 81 11.77 -11.77 17.00
C ILE A 81 11.49 -11.17 15.62
N ARG A 82 10.78 -10.04 15.56
CA ARG A 82 10.43 -9.29 14.33
C ARG A 82 9.74 -10.13 13.24
N LEU A 83 9.00 -11.18 13.62
CA LEU A 83 8.27 -12.01 12.67
C LEU A 83 6.85 -11.49 12.42
N ILE A 84 6.45 -11.54 11.16
CA ILE A 84 5.13 -11.17 10.67
C ILE A 84 4.48 -12.41 10.07
N LYS A 85 3.24 -12.70 10.46
CA LYS A 85 2.41 -13.74 9.86
C LYS A 85 1.04 -13.16 9.55
N PHE A 86 0.60 -13.29 8.33
CA PHE A 86 -0.82 -13.16 7.95
C PHE A 86 -1.08 -14.05 6.74
N GLN A 87 -2.35 -14.23 6.41
CA GLN A 87 -2.82 -15.03 5.29
C GLN A 87 -3.83 -14.22 4.50
N ASN A 88 -4.07 -14.58 3.24
CA ASN A 88 -5.17 -14.06 2.42
C ASN A 88 -5.24 -12.52 2.36
N ALA A 89 -4.10 -11.83 2.39
CA ALA A 89 -4.07 -10.43 2.01
C ALA A 89 -4.43 -10.33 0.52
N ARG A 90 -5.20 -9.31 0.17
CA ARG A 90 -5.58 -9.03 -1.20
C ARG A 90 -4.51 -8.17 -1.84
N LEU A 91 -3.84 -8.74 -2.84
CA LEU A 91 -2.93 -8.03 -3.73
C LEU A 91 -3.67 -7.72 -5.03
N SER A 92 -3.52 -6.51 -5.55
CA SER A 92 -3.99 -6.12 -6.87
C SER A 92 -2.94 -5.22 -7.50
N ILE A 93 -2.75 -5.35 -8.81
CA ILE A 93 -1.86 -4.50 -9.59
C ILE A 93 -2.74 -3.81 -10.63
N TYR A 94 -2.58 -2.51 -10.74
CA TYR A 94 -3.37 -1.65 -11.61
C TYR A 94 -2.44 -0.88 -12.55
N THR A 95 -2.88 -0.66 -13.78
CA THR A 95 -2.18 0.17 -14.77
C THR A 95 -3.09 1.30 -15.25
N THR A 96 -2.58 2.14 -16.15
CA THR A 96 -3.31 3.31 -16.64
C THR A 96 -4.71 2.97 -17.16
N GLY A 97 -5.69 3.74 -16.68
CA GLY A 97 -7.11 3.57 -16.99
C GLY A 97 -7.87 2.73 -15.95
N ASP A 98 -7.18 1.88 -15.18
CA ASP A 98 -7.81 1.11 -14.13
C ASP A 98 -8.34 2.01 -12.99
N SER A 99 -9.36 1.51 -12.30
CA SER A 99 -9.95 2.21 -11.17
C SER A 99 -10.34 1.28 -10.04
N PHE A 100 -10.25 1.75 -8.80
CA PHE A 100 -10.73 1.03 -7.63
C PHE A 100 -11.24 1.98 -6.55
N MET A 101 -12.04 1.44 -5.63
CA MET A 101 -12.54 2.20 -4.47
C MET A 101 -11.60 2.08 -3.28
N ILE A 102 -11.46 3.18 -2.55
CA ILE A 102 -10.91 3.26 -1.20
C ILE A 102 -12.04 3.50 -0.18
N LYS A 103 -11.75 3.36 1.11
CA LYS A 103 -12.76 3.44 2.18
C LYS A 103 -13.21 4.87 2.44
#